data_AF-A0A0T6B992-F1
#
_entry.id   AF-A0A0T6B992-F1
#
_cell.length_a   1.000
_cell.length_b   1.000
_cell.length_c   1.000
_cell.angle_alpha   90.00
_cell.angle_beta   90.00
_cell.angle_gamma   90.00
#
_symmetry.space_group_name_H-M   'P 1'
#
loop_
_entity.id
_entity.type
_entity.pdbx_description
1 polymer ?
#
loop_
_entity_poly.entity_id
_entity_poly.type
_entity_poly.pdbx_seq_one_letter_code
_entity_poly.pdbx_strand_id
1 'polypeptide(L)'
;INCENYPRVMIPSPNKYLYVKLHGIILKHLDKQGNETTVSQMKCSTANRITVHTPLFSAIICPQQAVTRHHNLVELFSEGWHLNQHKFFPVDRIGIDYLGKELPRTIMVEFLGKEPGTYSVTWLELSRRRKEIPPNGMGLIIMMHDECEHRCPELDACINTTVWCDGREDCPSGIDEALTHCSLLLQLPPLYLFLGALGLLLCCFTVCLIIWRMCRRRPRSILQTRLKSLSSDTAIIDEKGVIC
;
A
#
# COMPACT_ATOMS: atom_id res chain seq x y z
N ILE A 1 -7.48 -21.41 -7.05
CA ILE A 1 -6.59 -21.86 -8.15
C ILE A 1 -5.47 -22.65 -7.49
N ASN A 2 -5.28 -23.93 -7.85
CA ASN A 2 -4.18 -24.72 -7.29
C ASN A 2 -2.87 -24.28 -7.98
N CYS A 3 -1.96 -23.67 -7.24
CA CYS A 3 -0.67 -23.18 -7.76
C CYS A 3 0.46 -24.19 -7.61
N GLU A 4 0.17 -25.38 -7.07
CA GLU A 4 1.13 -26.45 -6.85
C GLU A 4 1.75 -26.91 -8.19
N ASN A 5 3.09 -27.01 -8.23
CA ASN A 5 3.88 -27.43 -9.40
C ASN A 5 3.77 -26.53 -10.65
N TYR A 6 3.23 -25.32 -10.53
CA TYR A 6 3.22 -24.33 -11.60
C TYR A 6 4.15 -23.17 -11.25
N PRO A 7 5.45 -23.23 -11.63
CA PRO A 7 6.35 -22.12 -11.41
C PRO A 7 5.85 -20.88 -12.15
N ARG A 8 5.99 -19.71 -11.50
CA ARG A 8 5.65 -18.41 -12.06
C ARG A 8 6.93 -17.64 -12.33
N VAL A 9 7.17 -17.35 -13.60
CA VAL A 9 8.31 -16.55 -14.03
C VAL A 9 7.83 -15.11 -14.21
N MET A 10 8.52 -14.19 -13.55
CA MET A 10 8.32 -12.76 -13.65
C MET A 10 9.44 -12.18 -14.52
N ILE A 11 9.06 -11.55 -15.63
CA ILE A 11 9.99 -10.94 -16.58
C ILE A 11 9.75 -9.43 -16.55
N PRO A 12 10.74 -8.62 -16.15
CA PRO A 12 10.57 -7.18 -16.15
C PRO A 12 10.60 -6.61 -17.56
N SER A 13 9.98 -5.46 -17.73
CA SER A 13 10.15 -4.61 -18.91
C SER A 13 11.63 -4.20 -19.12
N PRO A 14 12.04 -3.82 -20.34
CA PRO A 14 13.40 -3.38 -20.63
C PRO A 14 13.85 -2.26 -19.69
N ASN A 15 15.10 -2.33 -19.21
CA ASN A 15 15.71 -1.39 -18.26
C ASN A 15 15.03 -1.25 -16.88
N LYS A 16 14.00 -2.07 -16.57
CA LYS A 16 13.40 -2.11 -15.24
C LYS A 16 13.99 -3.24 -14.38
N TYR A 17 13.68 -3.20 -13.10
CA TYR A 17 14.07 -4.18 -12.08
C TYR A 17 12.82 -4.74 -11.42
N LEU A 18 12.92 -5.88 -10.75
CA LEU A 18 11.82 -6.47 -9.99
C LEU A 18 12.11 -6.36 -8.49
N TYR A 19 11.08 -5.97 -7.75
CA TYR A 19 11.02 -6.09 -6.31
C TYR A 19 9.88 -7.05 -5.97
N VAL A 20 10.17 -8.11 -5.23
CA VAL A 20 9.22 -9.14 -4.85
C VAL A 20 9.09 -9.16 -3.34
N LYS A 21 7.86 -9.13 -2.86
CA LYS A 21 7.52 -9.18 -1.44
C LYS A 21 6.57 -10.35 -1.16
N LEU A 22 6.83 -11.06 -0.07
CA LEU A 22 5.96 -12.15 0.41
C LEU A 22 6.12 -12.36 1.92
N HIS A 23 5.09 -12.93 2.55
CA HIS A 23 5.11 -13.18 4.00
C HIS A 23 5.76 -14.53 4.31
N GLY A 24 6.83 -14.51 5.10
CA GLY A 24 7.56 -15.70 5.50
C GLY A 24 8.91 -15.42 6.12
N ILE A 25 9.70 -16.48 6.25
CA ILE A 25 11.06 -16.44 6.79
C ILE A 25 11.98 -17.22 5.86
N ILE A 26 13.10 -16.63 5.46
CA ILE A 26 14.12 -17.33 4.65
C ILE A 26 14.80 -18.38 5.54
N LEU A 27 14.74 -19.64 5.13
CA LEU A 27 15.42 -20.74 5.81
C LEU A 27 16.85 -20.88 5.31
N LYS A 28 16.98 -20.95 3.99
CA LYS A 28 18.19 -21.34 3.28
C LYS A 28 18.35 -20.52 2.01
N HIS A 29 19.58 -20.24 1.65
CA HIS A 29 19.96 -19.61 0.40
C HIS A 29 21.03 -20.45 -0.29
N LEU A 30 20.81 -20.76 -1.56
CA LEU A 30 21.74 -21.49 -2.41
C LEU A 30 22.36 -20.51 -3.40
N ASP A 31 23.68 -20.38 -3.36
CA ASP A 31 24.43 -19.60 -4.35
C ASP A 31 24.48 -20.35 -5.70
N LYS A 32 24.92 -19.67 -6.77
CA LYS A 32 25.09 -20.22 -8.11
C LYS A 32 26.02 -21.44 -8.13
N GLN A 33 26.98 -21.51 -7.21
CA GLN A 33 27.89 -22.66 -7.06
C GLN A 33 27.26 -23.84 -6.29
N GLY A 34 26.01 -23.73 -5.87
CA GLY A 34 25.30 -24.75 -5.09
C GLY A 34 25.65 -24.73 -3.60
N ASN A 35 26.38 -23.71 -3.14
CA ASN A 35 26.72 -23.55 -1.73
C ASN A 35 25.47 -23.17 -0.94
N GLU A 36 25.06 -24.05 -0.02
CA GLU A 36 23.92 -23.84 0.83
C GLU A 36 24.32 -23.08 2.10
N THR A 37 23.70 -21.92 2.30
CA THR A 37 23.83 -21.12 3.52
C THR A 37 22.51 -21.12 4.27
N THR A 38 22.54 -21.60 5.51
CA THR A 38 21.36 -21.55 6.39
C THR A 38 21.24 -20.16 6.98
N VAL A 39 20.18 -19.43 6.62
CA VAL A 39 19.92 -18.07 7.12
C VAL A 39 19.21 -18.14 8.47
N SER A 40 18.26 -19.05 8.63
CA SER A 40 17.50 -19.24 9.86
C SER A 40 17.41 -20.72 10.22
N GLN A 41 17.70 -21.04 11.49
CA GLN A 41 17.56 -22.38 12.06
C GLN A 41 16.15 -22.63 12.62
N MET A 42 15.20 -21.74 12.35
CA MET A 42 13.84 -21.85 12.87
C MET A 42 13.07 -22.99 12.20
N LYS A 43 12.33 -23.76 13.01
CA LYS A 43 11.45 -24.81 12.51
C LYS A 43 10.17 -24.19 11.95
N CYS A 44 9.90 -24.46 10.67
CA CYS A 44 8.65 -24.03 10.04
C CYS A 44 7.42 -24.59 10.74
N SER A 45 6.40 -23.74 10.91
CA SER A 45 5.08 -24.14 11.38
C SER A 45 4.29 -24.92 10.33
N THR A 46 4.56 -24.68 9.04
CA THR A 46 3.87 -25.31 7.91
C THR A 46 4.80 -26.27 7.17
N ALA A 47 4.23 -27.27 6.50
CA ALA A 47 4.96 -28.14 5.57
C ALA A 47 5.15 -27.51 4.17
N ASN A 48 4.48 -26.37 3.92
CA ASN A 48 4.53 -25.64 2.66
C ASN A 48 5.87 -24.92 2.47
N ARG A 49 6.36 -24.81 1.23
CA ARG A 49 7.59 -24.08 0.91
C ARG A 49 7.40 -23.21 -0.33
N ILE A 50 7.98 -22.02 -0.30
CA ILE A 50 8.09 -21.15 -1.47
C ILE A 50 9.57 -21.06 -1.82
N THR A 51 9.93 -21.38 -3.05
CA THR A 51 11.29 -21.22 -3.56
C THR A 51 11.31 -20.06 -4.54
N VAL A 52 12.28 -19.17 -4.38
CA VAL A 52 12.47 -18.03 -5.29
C VAL A 52 13.85 -18.15 -5.90
N HIS A 53 13.91 -18.12 -7.23
CA HIS A 53 15.11 -18.28 -8.02
C HIS A 53 15.43 -16.97 -8.75
N THR A 54 16.65 -16.51 -8.56
CA THR A 54 17.32 -15.48 -9.36
C THR A 54 18.49 -16.12 -10.13
N PRO A 55 19.12 -15.40 -11.07
CA PRO A 55 20.30 -15.90 -11.77
C PRO A 55 21.51 -16.18 -10.88
N LEU A 56 21.63 -15.51 -9.74
CA LEU A 56 22.76 -15.69 -8.82
C LEU A 56 22.42 -16.58 -7.64
N PHE A 57 21.16 -16.64 -7.20
CA PHE A 57 20.83 -17.43 -6.04
C PHE A 57 19.41 -17.97 -6.03
N SER A 58 19.17 -18.96 -5.16
CA SER A 58 17.85 -19.51 -4.88
C SER A 58 17.57 -19.46 -3.38
N ALA A 59 16.46 -18.85 -2.97
CA ALA A 59 16.04 -18.76 -1.58
C ALA A 59 14.88 -19.72 -1.29
N ILE A 60 14.99 -20.50 -0.21
CA ILE A 60 13.92 -21.35 0.30
C ILE A 60 13.25 -20.65 1.47
N ILE A 61 11.96 -20.38 1.32
CA ILE A 61 11.17 -19.57 2.24
C ILE A 61 10.11 -20.43 2.92
N CYS A 62 10.00 -20.23 4.23
CA CYS A 62 8.92 -20.72 5.05
C CYS A 62 7.74 -19.76 4.96
N PRO A 63 6.63 -20.13 4.29
CA PRO A 63 5.51 -19.22 4.12
C PRO A 63 4.72 -19.11 5.42
N GLN A 64 4.36 -17.88 5.76
CA GLN A 64 3.53 -17.58 6.92
C GLN A 64 2.23 -16.90 6.46
N GLN A 65 1.12 -17.30 7.07
CA GLN A 65 -0.15 -16.64 6.82
C GLN A 65 -0.08 -15.22 7.39
N ALA A 66 -0.47 -14.22 6.61
CA ALA A 66 -0.38 -12.82 7.00
C ALA A 66 -1.38 -12.51 8.12
N VAL A 67 -0.99 -12.73 9.38
CA VAL A 67 -1.81 -12.39 10.56
C VAL A 67 -1.60 -10.92 10.97
N THR A 68 -0.42 -10.36 10.70
CA THR A 68 -0.06 -8.96 11.00
C THR A 68 0.85 -8.38 9.90
N ARG A 69 0.74 -7.07 9.62
CA ARG A 69 1.29 -6.41 8.42
C ARG A 69 2.82 -6.30 8.34
N HIS A 70 3.54 -6.39 9.46
CA HIS A 70 4.99 -6.10 9.53
C HIS A 70 5.84 -7.22 10.13
N HIS A 71 5.24 -8.34 10.53
CA HIS A 71 6.02 -9.45 11.08
C HIS A 71 6.25 -10.50 9.98
N ASN A 72 7.52 -10.83 9.75
CA ASN A 72 7.98 -11.86 8.81
C ASN A 72 7.66 -11.53 7.35
N LEU A 73 8.18 -10.39 6.87
CA LEU A 73 8.18 -10.01 5.46
C LEU A 73 9.53 -10.39 4.83
N VAL A 74 9.49 -11.07 3.69
CA VAL A 74 10.67 -11.35 2.86
C VAL A 74 10.63 -10.44 1.66
N GLU A 75 11.73 -9.70 1.48
CA GLU A 75 11.95 -8.76 0.38
C GLU A 75 13.10 -9.26 -0.49
N LEU A 76 12.85 -9.35 -1.79
CA LEU A 76 13.79 -9.87 -2.78
C LEU A 76 13.89 -8.90 -3.94
N PHE A 77 15.10 -8.69 -4.42
CA PHE A 77 15.37 -7.79 -5.54
C PHE A 77 15.96 -8.57 -6.72
N SER A 78 15.62 -8.16 -7.93
CA SER A 78 16.29 -8.65 -9.13
C SER A 78 17.75 -8.21 -9.16
N GLU A 79 18.57 -8.93 -9.92
CA GLU A 79 19.99 -8.65 -10.04
C GLU A 79 20.30 -7.23 -10.49
N GLY A 80 21.38 -6.69 -9.91
CA GLY A 80 21.83 -5.34 -10.18
C GLY A 80 20.94 -4.26 -9.55
N TRP A 81 20.02 -4.56 -8.63
CA TRP A 81 19.42 -3.54 -7.76
C TRP A 81 20.20 -3.47 -6.44
N HIS A 82 20.76 -2.30 -6.12
CA HIS A 82 21.52 -2.09 -4.89
C HIS A 82 20.99 -0.86 -4.18
N LEU A 83 20.47 -1.03 -2.97
CA LEU A 83 20.14 0.06 -2.07
C LEU A 83 21.46 0.65 -1.56
N ASN A 84 21.69 1.93 -1.84
CA ASN A 84 22.92 2.67 -1.54
C ASN A 84 23.50 2.36 -0.14
N GLN A 85 24.47 1.46 -0.05
CA GLN A 85 25.48 1.48 1.00
C GLN A 85 26.78 2.03 0.39
N HIS A 86 26.88 3.35 0.53
CA HIS A 86 28.06 4.19 0.30
C HIS A 86 28.34 4.69 -1.14
N LYS A 87 28.47 6.01 -1.17
CA LYS A 87 28.57 6.93 -2.30
C LYS A 87 29.85 6.71 -3.14
N PHE A 88 29.74 7.25 -4.36
CA PHE A 88 30.74 7.57 -5.37
C PHE A 88 31.00 6.47 -6.41
N PHE A 89 30.46 6.74 -7.60
CA PHE A 89 30.55 6.04 -8.89
C PHE A 89 31.58 4.91 -8.98
N PRO A 90 31.12 3.74 -9.44
CA PRO A 90 31.28 3.48 -10.87
C PRO A 90 29.97 2.96 -11.47
N VAL A 91 29.78 3.27 -12.75
CA VAL A 91 28.75 2.74 -13.69
C VAL A 91 28.01 1.52 -13.13
N ASP A 92 26.68 1.67 -13.00
CA ASP A 92 25.70 0.60 -12.76
C ASP A 92 26.31 -0.79 -12.90
N ARG A 93 26.72 -1.40 -11.79
CA ARG A 93 27.23 -2.78 -11.81
C ARG A 93 26.07 -3.69 -12.16
N ILE A 94 25.80 -3.78 -13.46
CA ILE A 94 24.99 -4.83 -14.04
C ILE A 94 25.66 -6.11 -13.58
N GLY A 95 24.90 -6.96 -12.88
CA GLY A 95 25.38 -8.30 -12.57
C GLY A 95 25.72 -8.94 -13.91
N ILE A 96 26.99 -9.29 -14.12
CA ILE A 96 27.45 -9.93 -15.34
C ILE A 96 27.79 -11.38 -15.03
N ASP A 97 27.48 -12.27 -15.96
CA ASP A 97 27.91 -13.65 -15.87
C ASP A 97 29.44 -13.77 -16.05
N TYR A 98 30.02 -14.95 -15.80
CA TYR A 98 31.44 -15.23 -16.04
C TYR A 98 31.87 -15.00 -17.50
N LEU A 99 30.91 -14.97 -18.42
CA LEU A 99 31.09 -14.65 -19.86
C LEU A 99 30.97 -13.16 -20.19
N GLY A 100 30.80 -12.29 -19.18
CA GLY A 100 30.64 -10.84 -19.38
C GLY A 100 29.28 -10.41 -19.95
N LYS A 101 28.27 -11.29 -19.92
CA LYS A 101 26.91 -10.98 -20.37
C LYS A 101 26.07 -10.44 -19.22
N GLU A 102 25.17 -9.51 -19.50
CA GLU A 102 24.20 -9.02 -18.52
C GLU A 102 23.32 -10.16 -18.01
N LEU A 103 23.22 -10.29 -16.69
CA LEU A 103 22.34 -11.26 -16.06
C LEU A 103 20.88 -10.84 -16.24
N PRO A 104 19.97 -11.80 -16.54
CA PRO A 104 18.57 -11.48 -16.72
C PRO A 104 17.97 -11.04 -15.38
N ARG A 105 17.15 -9.98 -15.39
CA ARG A 105 16.50 -9.47 -14.17
C ARG A 105 15.23 -10.24 -13.81
N THR A 106 15.10 -11.47 -14.33
CA THR A 106 13.95 -12.34 -14.16
C THR A 106 13.97 -13.02 -12.80
N ILE A 107 12.80 -13.17 -12.18
CA ILE A 107 12.64 -13.90 -10.93
C ILE A 107 11.62 -15.00 -11.16
N MET A 108 11.94 -16.22 -10.72
CA MET A 108 11.03 -17.36 -10.78
C MET A 108 10.61 -17.76 -9.37
N VAL A 109 9.32 -17.97 -9.17
CA VAL A 109 8.73 -18.38 -7.89
C VAL A 109 8.07 -19.73 -8.07
N GLU A 110 8.43 -20.70 -7.24
CA GLU A 110 7.76 -21.99 -7.17
C GLU A 110 7.08 -22.17 -5.80
N PHE A 111 5.95 -22.85 -5.83
CA PHE A 111 5.18 -23.16 -4.64
C PHE A 111 5.02 -24.67 -4.49
N LEU A 112 5.47 -25.16 -3.33
CA LEU A 112 5.30 -26.55 -2.91
C LEU A 112 4.26 -26.58 -1.78
N GLY A 113 3.01 -26.87 -2.16
CA GLY A 113 1.86 -26.96 -1.25
C GLY A 113 1.64 -28.39 -0.75
N LYS A 114 2.09 -28.71 0.46
CA LYS A 114 1.82 -30.00 1.14
C LYS A 114 0.60 -29.95 2.06
N GLU A 115 0.24 -28.76 2.51
CA GLU A 115 -0.85 -28.49 3.45
C GLU A 115 -1.77 -27.40 2.88
N PRO A 116 -3.08 -27.41 3.21
CA PRO A 116 -3.99 -26.37 2.77
C PRO A 116 -3.59 -25.02 3.37
N GLY A 117 -3.33 -24.04 2.51
CA GLY A 117 -2.94 -22.69 2.91
C GLY A 117 -3.09 -21.73 1.74
N THR A 118 -3.29 -20.45 2.06
CA THR A 118 -3.31 -19.37 1.06
C THR A 118 -2.18 -18.41 1.36
N TYR A 119 -1.30 -18.23 0.38
CA TYR A 119 -0.15 -17.32 0.46
C TYR A 119 -0.17 -16.41 -0.75
N SER A 120 0.11 -15.13 -0.52
CA SER A 120 0.22 -14.13 -1.57
C SER A 120 1.70 -13.80 -1.80
N VAL A 121 2.06 -13.74 -3.09
CA VAL A 121 3.33 -13.20 -3.55
C VAL A 121 2.98 -12.03 -4.45
N THR A 122 3.62 -10.90 -4.20
CA THR A 122 3.38 -9.63 -4.88
C THR A 122 4.70 -9.09 -5.39
N TRP A 123 4.67 -8.42 -6.54
CA TRP A 123 5.87 -7.90 -7.17
C TRP A 123 5.61 -6.55 -7.80
N LEU A 124 6.67 -5.76 -7.91
CA LEU A 124 6.65 -4.42 -8.46
C LEU A 124 7.81 -4.23 -9.43
N GLU A 125 7.53 -3.57 -10.55
CA GLU A 125 8.57 -3.10 -11.47
C GLU A 125 9.15 -1.77 -10.97
N LEU A 126 10.47 -1.73 -10.81
CA LEU A 126 11.22 -0.56 -10.38
C LEU A 126 12.02 0.03 -11.54
N SER A 127 12.07 1.36 -11.65
CA SER A 127 13.04 2.06 -12.50
C SER A 127 13.99 2.91 -11.65
N ARG A 128 15.26 2.95 -12.08
CA ARG A 128 16.30 3.75 -11.43
C ARG A 128 16.08 5.23 -11.73
N ARG A 129 16.43 6.08 -10.77
CA ARG A 129 16.62 7.51 -11.00
C ARG A 129 17.85 7.71 -11.89
N ARG A 130 17.66 8.04 -13.15
CA ARG A 130 18.77 8.40 -14.03
C ARG A 130 19.32 9.76 -13.57
N LYS A 131 20.38 9.76 -12.78
CA LYS A 131 21.21 10.97 -12.60
C LYS A 131 22.17 11.01 -13.77
N GLU A 132 21.73 11.54 -14.90
CA GLU A 132 22.66 11.85 -15.99
C GLU A 132 23.63 12.92 -15.49
N ILE A 133 24.87 12.52 -15.22
CA ILE A 133 25.98 13.45 -15.05
C ILE A 133 26.61 13.57 -16.43
N PRO A 134 26.56 14.76 -17.06
CA PRO A 134 27.21 14.96 -18.34
C PRO A 134 28.70 14.58 -18.24
N PRO A 135 29.28 13.94 -19.28
CA PRO A 135 30.70 13.52 -19.29
C PRO A 135 31.68 14.69 -19.21
N ASN A 136 31.19 15.92 -19.39
CA ASN A 136 31.98 17.13 -19.29
C ASN A 136 31.74 17.70 -17.89
N GLY A 137 32.71 17.49 -16.98
CA GLY A 137 32.70 17.91 -15.57
C GLY A 137 32.66 19.42 -15.32
N MET A 138 31.80 20.14 -16.03
CA MET A 138 31.46 21.52 -15.77
C MET A 138 30.13 21.52 -15.02
N GLY A 139 30.22 21.65 -13.71
CA GLY A 139 29.07 21.81 -12.84
C GLY A 139 28.23 23.01 -13.26
N LEU A 140 27.11 22.73 -13.90
CA LEU A 140 25.90 23.51 -13.72
C LEU A 140 24.77 22.52 -13.49
N ILE A 141 24.14 22.66 -12.34
CA ILE A 141 22.98 21.92 -11.87
C ILE A 141 21.83 22.19 -12.86
N ILE A 142 21.82 21.50 -13.98
CA ILE A 142 20.59 21.24 -14.70
C ILE A 142 20.11 19.93 -14.08
N MET A 143 19.44 20.05 -12.94
CA MET A 143 18.55 19.02 -12.43
C MET A 143 17.44 18.92 -13.49
N MET A 144 17.73 18.25 -14.60
CA MET A 144 16.70 17.73 -15.47
C MET A 144 15.98 16.74 -14.58
N HIS A 145 14.87 17.25 -14.07
CA HIS A 145 13.97 16.55 -13.20
C HIS A 145 13.39 15.44 -14.07
N ASP A 146 14.05 14.27 -14.08
CA ASP A 146 13.33 13.00 -14.16
C ASP A 146 12.62 12.87 -12.80
N GLU A 147 11.68 13.80 -12.58
CA GLU A 147 10.84 13.99 -11.41
C GLU A 147 9.85 12.86 -11.49
N CYS A 148 10.33 11.72 -11.02
CA CYS A 148 9.52 10.59 -10.70
C CYS A 148 8.24 11.05 -9.99
N GLU A 149 7.11 11.07 -10.70
CA GLU A 149 5.83 11.56 -10.16
C GLU A 149 5.45 10.77 -8.90
N HIS A 150 5.76 9.47 -8.91
CA HIS A 150 5.46 8.51 -7.86
C HIS A 150 6.75 7.81 -7.40
N ARG A 151 7.25 8.26 -6.25
CA ARG A 151 8.54 7.83 -5.71
C ARG A 151 8.38 7.01 -4.45
N CYS A 152 9.11 5.89 -4.40
CA CYS A 152 9.31 5.08 -3.22
C CYS A 152 10.69 5.42 -2.60
N PRO A 153 10.76 6.26 -1.55
CA PRO A 153 12.03 6.75 -1.03
C PRO A 153 12.84 5.66 -0.32
N GLU A 154 12.19 4.63 0.24
CA GLU A 154 12.88 3.50 0.90
C GLU A 154 13.66 2.66 -0.10
N LEU A 155 13.09 2.51 -1.30
CA LEU A 155 13.70 1.75 -2.38
C LEU A 155 14.64 2.62 -3.24
N ASP A 156 14.59 3.95 -3.12
CA ASP A 156 15.17 4.93 -4.07
C ASP A 156 14.76 4.64 -5.52
N ALA A 157 13.50 4.23 -5.70
CA ALA A 157 12.94 3.76 -6.95
C ALA A 157 11.75 4.60 -7.42
N CYS A 158 11.52 4.53 -8.73
CA CYS A 158 10.30 4.97 -9.37
C CYS A 158 9.35 3.81 -9.61
N ILE A 159 8.07 4.07 -9.36
CA ILE A 159 6.99 3.11 -9.50
C ILE A 159 5.95 3.64 -10.49
N ASN A 160 5.09 2.74 -11.00
CA ASN A 160 4.09 3.10 -12.00
C ASN A 160 2.94 3.91 -11.37
N THR A 161 2.32 4.82 -12.13
CA THR A 161 1.14 5.57 -11.70
C THR A 161 -0.04 4.67 -11.36
N THR A 162 -0.15 3.51 -12.01
CA THR A 162 -1.27 2.57 -11.82
C THR A 162 -1.25 1.83 -10.49
N VAL A 163 -0.10 1.75 -9.83
CA VAL A 163 0.05 1.11 -8.51
C VAL A 163 0.06 2.13 -7.37
N TRP A 164 -0.06 3.41 -7.71
CA TRP A 164 -0.12 4.47 -6.72
C TRP A 164 -1.59 4.70 -6.34
N CYS A 165 -1.92 4.68 -5.04
CA CYS A 165 -3.28 4.83 -4.55
C CYS A 165 -4.27 3.77 -5.08
N ASP A 166 -3.82 2.52 -5.27
CA ASP A 166 -4.65 1.40 -5.72
C ASP A 166 -5.34 0.66 -4.55
N GLY A 167 -5.05 1.08 -3.32
CA GLY A 167 -5.57 0.51 -2.08
C GLY A 167 -4.69 -0.60 -1.49
N ARG A 168 -3.47 -0.81 -2.00
CA ARG A 168 -2.48 -1.73 -1.44
C ARG A 168 -1.15 -1.03 -1.18
N GLU A 169 -0.60 -1.27 0.01
CA GLU A 169 0.74 -0.78 0.36
C GLU A 169 1.80 -1.59 -0.40
N ASP A 170 2.32 -1.04 -1.49
CA ASP A 170 3.40 -1.56 -2.32
C ASP A 170 4.78 -1.08 -1.91
N CYS A 171 4.89 0.14 -1.41
CA CYS A 171 6.11 0.62 -0.77
C CYS A 171 6.26 0.07 0.66
N PRO A 172 7.48 -0.20 1.15
CA PRO A 172 7.71 -0.66 2.52
C PRO A 172 7.13 0.26 3.60
N SER A 173 7.11 1.58 3.36
CA SER A 173 6.51 2.56 4.28
C SER A 173 5.02 2.83 4.02
N GLY A 174 4.43 2.25 2.98
CA GLY A 174 3.04 2.54 2.58
C GLY A 174 2.82 3.99 2.11
N ILE A 175 3.87 4.66 1.63
CA ILE A 175 3.80 6.07 1.20
C ILE A 175 2.93 6.26 -0.04
N ASP A 176 2.88 5.23 -0.89
CA ASP A 176 2.06 5.10 -2.08
C ASP A 176 0.55 5.12 -1.77
N GLU A 177 0.16 4.80 -0.54
CA GLU A 177 -1.23 4.82 -0.05
C GLU A 177 -1.47 5.90 1.01
N ALA A 178 -0.48 6.76 1.28
CA ALA A 178 -0.62 7.77 2.31
C ALA A 178 -1.73 8.78 1.96
N LEU A 179 -2.58 9.10 2.94
CA LEU A 179 -3.71 10.01 2.78
C LEU A 179 -3.29 11.39 2.24
N THR A 180 -2.07 11.82 2.53
CA THR A 180 -1.49 13.07 2.03
C THR A 180 -1.31 13.09 0.51
N HIS A 181 -1.07 11.93 -0.10
CA HIS A 181 -0.81 11.78 -1.52
C HIS A 181 -2.03 11.27 -2.30
N CYS A 182 -2.88 10.45 -1.68
CA CYS A 182 -4.03 9.82 -2.33
C CYS A 182 -5.36 10.56 -2.16
N SER A 183 -5.47 11.49 -1.21
CA SER A 183 -6.72 12.20 -1.00
C SER A 183 -6.87 13.34 -2.02
N LEU A 184 -7.82 13.16 -2.94
CA LEU A 184 -8.29 14.21 -3.85
C LEU A 184 -8.71 15.49 -3.10
N LEU A 185 -9.23 15.32 -1.88
CA LEU A 185 -9.62 16.42 -0.99
C LEU A 185 -8.42 17.23 -0.49
N LEU A 186 -7.26 16.60 -0.26
CA LEU A 186 -6.04 17.29 0.16
C LEU A 186 -5.18 17.78 -1.02
N GLN A 187 -5.34 17.19 -2.21
CA GLN A 187 -4.70 17.64 -3.44
C GLN A 187 -5.36 18.87 -4.07
N LEU A 188 -6.58 19.23 -3.66
CA LEU A 188 -7.21 20.48 -4.07
C LEU A 188 -6.41 21.66 -3.50
N PRO A 189 -6.09 22.68 -4.33
CA PRO A 189 -5.43 23.88 -3.83
C PRO A 189 -6.19 24.46 -2.63
N PRO A 190 -5.50 24.91 -1.57
CA PRO A 190 -6.12 25.30 -0.31
C PRO A 190 -7.21 26.37 -0.45
N LEU A 191 -7.16 27.15 -1.53
CA LEU A 191 -8.19 28.12 -1.91
C LEU A 191 -9.56 27.50 -2.16
N TYR A 192 -9.63 26.34 -2.84
CA TYR A 192 -10.90 25.67 -3.13
C TYR A 192 -11.52 25.05 -1.87
N LEU A 193 -10.70 24.53 -0.97
CA LEU A 193 -11.14 24.04 0.34
C LEU A 193 -11.71 25.18 1.19
N PHE A 194 -11.06 26.33 1.18
CA PHE A 194 -11.53 27.52 1.88
C PHE A 194 -12.88 28.01 1.33
N LEU A 195 -13.02 28.10 0.00
CA LEU A 195 -14.27 28.47 -0.68
C LEU A 195 -15.40 27.47 -0.39
N GLY A 196 -15.10 26.16 -0.41
CA GLY A 196 -16.05 25.11 -0.07
C GLY A 196 -16.54 25.20 1.38
N ALA A 197 -15.62 25.40 2.33
CA ALA A 197 -15.95 25.58 3.74
C ALA A 197 -16.80 26.83 3.99
N LEU A 198 -16.47 27.96 3.33
CA LEU A 198 -17.24 29.19 3.40
C LEU A 198 -18.66 29.01 2.85
N GLY A 199 -18.81 28.32 1.71
CA GLY A 199 -20.11 27.98 1.13
C GLY A 199 -20.97 27.15 2.08
N LEU A 200 -20.38 26.14 2.73
CA LEU A 200 -21.04 25.30 3.73
C LEU A 200 -21.50 26.10 4.95
N LEU A 201 -20.66 27.01 5.46
CA LEU A 201 -21.00 27.88 6.58
C LEU A 201 -22.16 28.83 6.24
N LEU A 202 -22.15 29.42 5.04
CA LEU A 202 -23.24 30.29 4.58
C LEU A 202 -24.56 29.52 4.40
N CYS A 203 -24.51 28.29 3.89
CA CYS A 203 -25.67 27.42 3.79
C CYS A 203 -26.22 27.04 5.18
N CYS A 204 -25.37 26.64 6.11
CA CYS A 204 -25.78 26.37 7.49
C CYS A 204 -26.40 27.60 8.16
N PHE A 205 -25.80 28.78 7.97
CA PHE A 205 -26.32 30.02 8.54
C PHE A 205 -27.70 30.39 7.96
N THR A 206 -27.88 30.28 6.65
CA THR A 206 -29.18 30.55 6.00
C THR A 206 -30.25 29.55 6.42
N VAL A 207 -29.93 28.26 6.55
CA VAL A 207 -30.85 27.25 7.08
C VAL A 207 -31.22 27.56 8.53
N CYS A 208 -30.25 27.91 9.38
CA CYS A 208 -30.53 28.33 10.75
C CYS A 208 -31.42 29.58 10.82
N LEU A 209 -31.21 30.57 9.93
CA LEU A 209 -32.06 31.75 9.85
C LEU A 209 -33.48 31.43 9.35
N ILE A 210 -33.63 30.50 8.41
CA ILE A 210 -34.93 30.04 7.92
C ILE A 210 -35.67 29.30 9.04
N ILE A 211 -35.01 28.36 9.72
CA ILE A 211 -35.57 27.66 10.87
C ILE A 211 -35.94 28.64 11.97
N TRP A 212 -35.06 29.59 12.30
CA TRP A 212 -35.35 30.62 13.30
C TRP A 212 -36.54 31.50 12.90
N ARG A 213 -36.64 31.90 11.63
CA ARG A 213 -37.80 32.64 11.12
C ARG A 213 -39.07 31.80 11.13
N MET A 214 -39.01 30.50 10.81
CA MET A 214 -40.17 29.60 10.89
C MET A 214 -40.63 29.39 12.33
N CYS A 215 -39.70 29.20 13.27
CA CYS A 215 -39.99 29.11 14.71
C CYS A 215 -40.57 30.43 15.25
N ARG A 216 -40.07 31.58 14.80
CA ARG A 216 -40.55 32.91 15.21
C ARG A 216 -41.85 33.33 14.51
N ARG A 217 -42.13 32.80 13.30
CA ARG A 217 -43.38 32.96 12.54
C ARG A 217 -44.49 31.98 12.97
N ARG A 218 -44.31 31.20 14.05
CA ARG A 218 -45.44 30.55 14.74
C ARG A 218 -46.01 31.48 15.83
N PRO A 219 -46.98 32.38 15.53
CA PRO A 219 -47.81 32.93 16.56
C PRO A 219 -48.90 31.90 16.95
N ARG A 220 -48.82 31.40 18.18
CA ARG A 220 -49.98 31.16 19.08
C ARG A 220 -51.09 30.14 18.73
N SER A 221 -51.01 29.26 17.73
CA SER A 221 -52.12 28.33 17.44
C SER A 221 -52.07 26.93 18.09
N ILE A 222 -51.00 26.53 18.81
CA ILE A 222 -50.91 25.21 19.46
C ILE A 222 -51.37 25.23 20.94
N LEU A 223 -51.45 26.40 21.58
CA LEU A 223 -51.90 26.50 22.98
C LEU A 223 -53.44 26.34 23.11
N GLN A 224 -54.20 26.65 22.06
CA GLN A 224 -55.67 26.54 22.09
C GLN A 224 -56.20 25.12 21.82
N THR A 225 -55.46 24.26 21.12
CA THR A 225 -55.87 22.85 20.96
C THR A 225 -55.52 21.99 22.17
N ARG A 226 -54.54 22.39 22.99
CA ARG A 226 -54.20 21.70 24.26
C ARG A 226 -55.08 22.12 25.44
N LEU A 227 -55.60 23.35 25.48
CA LEU A 227 -56.47 23.79 26.59
C LEU A 227 -57.93 23.31 26.47
N LYS A 228 -58.36 22.87 25.28
CA LYS A 228 -59.69 22.27 25.08
C LYS A 228 -59.74 20.75 25.34
N SER A 229 -58.60 20.08 25.46
CA SER A 229 -58.51 18.63 25.74
C SER A 229 -58.04 18.29 27.16
N LEU A 230 -57.91 19.30 28.05
CA LEU A 230 -57.37 19.13 29.41
C LEU A 230 -58.33 19.63 30.51
N SER A 231 -59.52 20.14 30.15
CA SER A 231 -60.48 20.76 31.08
C SER A 231 -61.83 20.04 31.15
N SER A 232 -61.89 18.77 30.78
CA SER A 232 -63.02 17.91 31.17
C SER A 232 -62.49 16.49 31.36
N ASP A 233 -62.75 15.96 32.55
CA ASP A 233 -62.75 14.54 32.90
C ASP A 233 -61.56 14.06 33.74
N THR A 234 -61.56 14.52 34.99
CA THR A 234 -61.18 13.70 36.15
C THR A 234 -62.37 12.85 36.60
N ALA A 235 -62.28 11.52 36.43
CA ALA A 235 -63.01 10.51 37.20
C ALA A 235 -62.22 9.20 37.05
N ILE A 236 -61.40 8.81 38.03
CA ILE A 236 -61.73 7.76 39.02
C ILE A 236 -62.30 6.50 38.33
N ILE A 237 -61.51 5.42 38.29
CA ILE A 237 -61.84 4.08 38.83
C ILE A 237 -60.64 3.13 38.60
N ASP A 238 -60.34 2.45 39.68
CA ASP A 238 -59.48 1.31 39.94
C ASP A 238 -59.77 0.10 39.01
N GLU A 239 -58.76 -0.50 38.38
CA GLU A 239 -58.73 -1.97 38.22
C GLU A 239 -57.33 -2.53 37.89
N LYS A 240 -56.83 -3.28 38.86
CA LYS A 240 -55.97 -4.47 38.83
C LYS A 240 -55.94 -5.25 37.51
N GLY A 241 -54.74 -5.66 37.07
CA GLY A 241 -54.60 -6.66 36.01
C GLY A 241 -53.15 -7.03 35.68
N VAL A 242 -52.64 -8.08 36.32
CA VAL A 242 -51.52 -8.90 35.85
C VAL A 242 -52.09 -9.92 34.86
N ILE A 243 -51.35 -10.30 33.80
CA ILE A 243 -51.09 -11.68 33.34
C ILE A 243 -50.38 -11.67 31.97
N CYS A 244 -49.32 -12.49 31.90
CA CYS A 244 -48.44 -12.91 30.79
C CYS A 244 -47.40 -11.90 30.28
#